data_AF-A0A558CIJ4-F1
#
_entry.id   AF-A0A558CIJ4-F1
#
_cell.length_a   1.000
_cell.length_b   1.000
_cell.length_c   1.000
_cell.angle_alpha   90.00
_cell.angle_beta   90.00
_cell.angle_gamma   90.00
#
_symmetry.space_group_name_H-M   'P 1'
#
loop_
_entity.id
_entity.type
_entity.pdbx_description
1 polymer ?
#
loop_
_entity_poly.entity_id
_entity_poly.type
_entity_poly.pdbx_seq_one_letter_code
_entity_poly.pdbx_strand_id
1 'polypeptide(L)' 'GQCVLTDPDVFDQSDEDGTVVVLVERPDDLEKVREAVHICPSQALSLVED' A
#
# COMPACT_ATOMS: atom_id res chain seq x y z
N GLY A 1 -6.84 -1.72 -4.57
CA GLY A 1 -6.59 -1.95 -6.01
C GLY A 1 -5.11 -2.15 -6.30
N GLN A 2 -4.45 -1.17 -6.95
CA GLN A 2 -3.06 -1.32 -7.40
C GLN A 2 -2.07 -1.63 -6.27
N CYS A 3 -2.27 -1.08 -5.08
CA CYS A 3 -1.46 -1.39 -3.90
C CYS A 3 -1.45 -2.90 -3.55
N VAL A 4 -2.62 -3.52 -3.41
CA VAL A 4 -2.78 -4.96 -3.12
C VAL A 4 -2.20 -5.83 -4.23
N LEU A 5 -2.34 -5.40 -5.49
CA LEU A 5 -1.77 -6.14 -6.64
C LEU A 5 -0.24 -6.08 -6.67
N THR A 6 0.35 -4.99 -6.17
CA THR A 6 1.79 -4.76 -6.16
C THR A 6 2.44 -5.45 -4.97
N ASP A 7 1.82 -5.33 -3.80
CA ASP A 7 2.35 -5.85 -2.53
C ASP A 7 1.23 -6.37 -1.60
N PRO A 8 0.70 -7.59 -1.86
CA PRO A 8 -0.40 -8.16 -1.09
C PRO A 8 -0.01 -8.54 0.35
N ASP A 9 1.29 -8.62 0.65
CA ASP A 9 1.77 -8.92 2.00
C ASP A 9 1.71 -7.67 2.90
N VAL A 10 1.69 -6.47 2.32
CA VAL A 10 1.71 -5.18 3.04
C VAL A 10 0.38 -4.43 2.95
N PHE A 11 -0.38 -4.62 1.87
CA PHE A 11 -1.65 -3.93 1.65
C PHE A 11 -2.80 -4.90 1.39
N ASP A 12 -3.96 -4.54 1.91
CA ASP A 12 -5.24 -5.14 1.54
C ASP A 12 -6.23 -4.06 1.09
N GLN A 13 -7.40 -4.50 0.63
CA GLN A 13 -8.51 -3.63 0.26
C GLN A 13 -9.76 -4.01 1.06
N SER A 14 -10.39 -3.02 1.70
CA SER A 14 -11.68 -3.22 2.37
C SER A 14 -12.73 -3.68 1.36
N ASP A 15 -13.33 -4.86 1.59
CA ASP A 15 -14.48 -5.34 0.80
C ASP A 15 -15.74 -4.49 1.01
N GLU A 16 -15.82 -3.72 2.10
CA GLU A 16 -17.00 -2.91 2.44
C GLU A 16 -17.05 -1.58 1.68
N ASP A 17 -15.90 -0.92 1.53
CA ASP A 17 -15.82 0.46 1.03
C ASP A 17 -14.70 0.68 0.00
N GLY A 18 -13.88 -0.35 -0.27
CA GLY A 18 -12.82 -0.31 -1.26
C GLY A 18 -11.60 0.52 -0.88
N THR A 19 -11.50 1.03 0.36
CA THR A 19 -10.30 1.71 0.86
C THR A 19 -9.12 0.76 1.01
N VAL A 20 -7.92 1.34 1.03
CA VAL A 20 -6.68 0.59 1.25
C VAL A 20 -6.49 0.37 2.75
N VAL A 21 -6.18 -0.85 3.13
CA VAL A 21 -5.80 -1.23 4.50
C VAL A 21 -4.30 -1.50 4.51
N VAL A 22 -3.57 -0.92 5.46
CA VAL A 22 -2.15 -1.20 5.69
C VAL A 22 -2.06 -2.38 6.66
N LEU A 23 -1.55 -3.52 6.20
CA LEU A 23 -1.37 -4.73 7.00
C LEU A 23 -0.07 -4.68 7.81
N VAL A 24 0.98 -4.07 7.23
CA VAL A 24 2.32 -3.97 7.85
C VAL A 24 2.76 -2.51 7.82
N GLU A 25 2.77 -1.86 8.98
CA GLU A 25 3.13 -0.43 9.08
C GLU A 25 4.64 -0.18 8.92
N ARG A 26 5.49 -1.18 9.23
CA ARG A 26 6.95 -1.07 9.17
C ARG A 26 7.55 -2.30 8.46
N PRO A 27 7.39 -2.42 7.14
CA PRO A 27 7.93 -3.54 6.38
C PRO A 27 9.45 -3.45 6.26
N ASP A 28 10.12 -4.60 6.34
CA ASP A 28 11.59 -4.68 6.23
C ASP A 28 12.09 -4.42 4.80
N ASP A 29 11.28 -4.79 3.80
CA ASP A 29 11.53 -4.49 2.38
C ASP A 29 10.55 -3.42 1.88
N LEU A 30 11.09 -2.38 1.26
CA LEU A 30 10.35 -1.22 0.79
C LEU A 30 10.31 -1.11 -0.73
N GLU A 31 10.88 -2.07 -1.49
CA GLU A 31 10.89 -1.99 -2.95
C GLU A 31 9.47 -1.93 -3.53
N LYS A 32 8.65 -2.95 -3.24
CA LYS A 32 7.26 -3.02 -3.69
C LYS A 32 6.36 -1.97 -3.04
N VAL A 33 6.64 -1.61 -1.78
CA VAL A 33 5.91 -0.54 -1.08
C VAL A 33 6.11 0.81 -1.78
N ARG A 34 7.34 1.12 -2.21
CA ARG A 34 7.62 2.34 -2.98
C ARG A 34 6.92 2.33 -4.33
N GLU A 35 6.91 1.19 -5.02
CA GLU A 35 6.17 1.03 -6.28
C GLU A 35 4.67 1.26 -6.08
N ALA A 36 4.07 0.60 -5.08
CA ALA A 36 2.65 0.71 -4.76
C ALA A 36 2.23 2.16 -4.47
N VAL A 37 3.07 2.92 -3.75
CA VAL A 37 2.87 4.36 -3.50
C VAL A 37 2.97 5.17 -4.79
N HIS A 38 4.00 4.90 -5.62
CA HIS A 38 4.25 5.66 -6.85
C HIS A 38 3.15 5.49 -7.90
N ILE A 39 2.63 4.26 -8.07
CA ILE A 39 1.62 3.98 -9.10
C ILE A 39 0.19 4.24 -8.63
N CYS A 40 -0.01 4.64 -7.36
CA CYS A 40 -1.32 4.87 -6.79
C CYS A 40 -2.03 6.05 -7.48
N PRO A 41 -3.09 5.82 -8.29
CA PRO A 41 -3.70 6.90 -9.07
C PRO A 41 -4.43 7.92 -8.21
N SER A 42 -4.94 7.49 -7.04
CA SER A 42 -5.63 8.34 -6.08
C SER A 42 -4.68 9.04 -5.11
N GLN A 43 -3.38 8.72 -5.14
CA GLN A 43 -2.38 9.23 -4.18
C GLN A 43 -2.79 8.99 -2.71
N ALA A 44 -3.45 7.86 -2.44
CA ALA A 44 -3.94 7.51 -1.10
C ALA A 44 -2.84 7.06 -0.13
N LEU A 45 -1.64 6.78 -0.63
CA LEU A 45 -0.52 6.24 0.14
C LEU A 45 0.64 7.23 0.17
N SER A 46 1.40 7.22 1.26
CA SER A 46 2.67 7.95 1.39
C SER A 46 3.64 7.17 2.28
N LEU A 47 4.93 7.37 2.06
CA LEU A 47 5.98 6.91 2.96
C LEU A 47 6.44 8.10 3.81
N VAL A 48 6.56 7.89 5.11
CA VAL A 48 7.08 8.87 6.06
C VAL A 48 8.26 8.27 6.79
N GLU A 49 9.29 9.09 7.00
CA GLU A 49 10.42 8.77 7.89
C GLU A 49 10.06 9.25 9.31
N ASP A 50 10.44 8.47 10.32
CA ASP A 50 10.24 8.81 11.75
C ASP A 50 11.23 9.91 12.21
#